data_AF-A0A1B7LBJ1-F1
#
_entry.id   AF-A0A1B7LBJ1-F1
#
_cell.length_a   1.000
_cell.length_b   1.000
_cell.length_c   1.000
_cell.angle_alpha   90.00
_cell.angle_beta   90.00
_cell.angle_gamma   90.00
#
_symmetry.space_group_name_H-M   'P 1'
#
loop_
_entity.id
_entity.type
_entity.pdbx_description
1 polymer ?
#
loop_
_entity_poly.entity_id
_entity_poly.type
_entity_poly.pdbx_seq_one_letter_code
_entity_poly.pdbx_strand_id
1 'polypeptide(L)' 'MANIYSRPKAYVSFQVRISPDLKEKLARRSFETGVSQASIVIAALQHYLDAGLTPQSEQIEEEEDGTGGEDEDRPDRR' A
#
# COMPACT_ATOMS: atom_id res chain seq x y z
N MET A 1 12.88 40.52 -5.22
CA MET A 1 11.63 39.74 -5.12
C MET A 1 12.01 38.27 -5.15
N ALA A 2 11.82 37.56 -4.04
CA ALA A 2 12.34 36.22 -3.82
C ALA A 2 11.43 35.17 -4.50
N ASN A 3 11.95 34.50 -5.52
CA ASN A 3 11.39 33.26 -6.04
C ASN A 3 11.80 32.12 -5.10
N ILE A 4 11.03 31.87 -4.05
CA ILE A 4 11.18 30.66 -3.24
C ILE A 4 9.80 30.02 -3.09
N TYR A 5 9.31 29.45 -4.18
CA TYR A 5 8.41 28.30 -4.07
C TYR A 5 9.23 27.17 -3.47
N SER A 6 9.22 27.08 -2.14
CA SER A 6 9.85 26.01 -1.39
C SER A 6 9.15 24.71 -1.78
N ARG A 7 9.65 24.03 -2.83
CA ARG A 7 9.29 22.65 -3.10
C ARG A 7 9.59 21.86 -1.82
N PRO A 8 8.66 21.02 -1.32
CA PRO A 8 8.91 20.16 -0.17
C PRO A 8 10.23 19.42 -0.37
N LYS A 9 11.19 19.66 0.52
CA LYS A 9 12.62 19.33 0.33
C LYS A 9 12.96 17.87 0.66
N ALA A 10 11.98 17.08 1.10
CA ALA A 10 12.17 15.67 1.41
C ALA A 10 10.91 14.88 1.01
N TYR A 11 11.10 13.89 0.13
CA TYR A 11 10.10 12.87 -0.13
C TYR A 11 10.43 11.67 0.75
N VAL A 12 9.47 11.21 1.55
CA VAL A 12 9.55 9.92 2.25
C VAL A 12 8.80 8.90 1.41
N SER A 13 9.46 7.81 1.07
CA SER A 13 8.81 6.65 0.47
C SER A 13 8.68 5.55 1.50
N PHE A 14 7.57 4.83 1.45
CA PHE A 14 7.34 3.63 2.24
C PHE A 14 6.59 2.63 1.37
N GLN A 15 6.79 1.35 1.66
CA GLN A 15 6.05 0.26 1.02
C GLN A 15 4.89 -0.12 1.94
N VAL A 16 3.70 -0.30 1.36
CA VAL A 16 2.50 -0.74 2.09
C VAL A 16 2.04 -2.05 1.51
N ARG A 17 1.73 -3.01 2.38
CA ARG A 17 1.00 -4.23 2.01
C ARG A 17 -0.49 -3.92 2.10
N ILE A 18 -1.21 -4.20 1.02
CA ILE A 18 -2.67 -4.06 0.94
C ILE A 18 -3.25 -5.36 0.41
N SER A 19 -4.53 -5.61 0.71
CA SER A 19 -5.21 -6.79 0.19
C SER A 19 -5.29 -6.76 -1.34
N PRO A 20 -5.32 -7.94 -1.99
CA PRO A 20 -5.47 -8.04 -3.45
C PRO A 20 -6.69 -7.28 -3.98
N ASP A 21 -7.82 -7.37 -3.27
CA ASP A 21 -9.04 -6.64 -3.62
C ASP A 21 -8.86 -5.12 -3.60
N LEU A 22 -8.16 -4.59 -2.59
CA LEU A 22 -7.92 -3.16 -2.49
C LEU A 22 -6.98 -2.67 -3.60
N LYS A 23 -5.97 -3.48 -3.95
CA LYS A 23 -5.08 -3.22 -5.08
C LYS A 23 -5.85 -3.17 -6.40
N GLU A 24 -6.76 -4.11 -6.65
CA GLU A 24 -7.57 -4.13 -7.86
C GLU A 24 -8.49 -2.91 -7.95
N LYS A 25 -9.17 -2.57 -6.84
CA LYS A 25 -10.02 -1.36 -6.77
C LYS A 25 -9.23 -0.09 -7.06
N LEU A 26 -8.01 0.03 -6.52
CA LEU A 26 -7.11 1.16 -6.77
C LEU A 26 -6.70 1.24 -8.24
N ALA A 27 -6.30 0.11 -8.84
CA ALA A 27 -5.92 0.03 -10.23
C ALA A 27 -7.09 0.40 -11.17
N ARG A 28 -8.28 -0.16 -10.91
CA ARG A 28 -9.49 0.14 -11.69
C ARG A 28 -9.84 1.63 -11.62
N ARG A 29 -9.84 2.21 -10.43
CA ARG A 29 -10.15 3.63 -10.23
C ARG A 29 -9.13 4.55 -10.90
N SER A 30 -7.86 4.16 -10.88
CA SER A 30 -6.80 4.87 -11.61
C SER A 30 -7.04 4.86 -13.11
N PHE A 31 -7.44 3.71 -13.66
CA PHE A 31 -7.79 3.57 -15.08
C PHE A 31 -9.02 4.40 -15.46
N GLU A 32 -10.11 4.31 -14.69
CA GLU A 32 -11.38 5.00 -14.96
C GLU A 32 -11.25 6.53 -14.91
N THR A 33 -10.42 7.06 -14.00
CA THR A 33 -10.29 8.51 -13.77
C THR A 33 -9.12 9.15 -14.52
N GLY A 34 -8.20 8.35 -15.06
CA GLY A 34 -6.94 8.84 -15.63
C GLY A 34 -5.95 9.41 -14.61
N VAL A 35 -6.24 9.28 -13.31
CA VAL A 35 -5.38 9.77 -12.22
C VAL A 35 -4.43 8.66 -11.79
N SER A 36 -3.18 9.01 -11.48
CA SER A 36 -2.19 8.03 -11.01
C SER A 36 -2.60 7.42 -9.66
N GLN A 37 -2.29 6.13 -9.46
CA GLN A 37 -2.52 5.45 -8.18
C GLN A 37 -1.88 6.19 -7.01
N ALA A 38 -0.66 6.73 -7.19
CA ALA A 38 0.03 7.52 -6.18
C ALA A 38 -0.76 8.78 -5.79
N SER A 39 -1.30 9.50 -6.77
CA SER A 39 -2.13 10.69 -6.50
C SER A 39 -3.41 10.33 -5.73
N ILE A 40 -4.03 9.20 -6.04
CA ILE A 40 -5.21 8.69 -5.32
C ILE A 40 -4.84 8.41 -3.85
N VAL A 41 -3.74 7.71 -3.62
CA VAL A 41 -3.26 7.37 -2.25
C VAL A 41 -2.92 8.64 -1.47
N ILE A 42 -2.20 9.59 -2.07
CA ILE A 42 -1.85 10.86 -1.42
C ILE A 42 -3.12 11.63 -1.04
N ALA A 43 -4.08 11.76 -1.95
CA ALA A 43 -5.34 12.45 -1.68
C ALA A 43 -6.16 11.77 -0.57
N ALA A 44 -6.21 10.44 -0.57
CA ALA A 44 -6.90 9.68 0.47
C ALA A 44 -6.24 9.85 1.84
N LEU A 45 -4.90 9.81 1.91
CA LEU A 45 -4.15 10.05 3.15
C LEU A 45 -4.34 11.47 3.67
N GLN A 46 -4.30 12.47 2.78
CA GLN A 46 -4.57 13.87 3.14
C GLN A 46 -5.96 14.02 3.75
N HIS A 47 -6.99 13.51 3.08
CA HIS A 47 -8.36 13.54 3.58
C HIS A 47 -8.50 12.82 4.92
N TYR A 48 -7.86 11.66 5.07
CA TYR A 48 -7.89 10.89 6.32
C TYR A 48 -7.32 11.68 7.51
N LEU A 49 -6.17 12.35 7.30
CA LEU A 49 -5.53 13.18 8.32
C LEU A 49 -6.35 14.44 8.62
N ASP A 50 -6.89 15.10 7.59
CA ASP A 50 -7.70 16.31 7.75
C ASP A 50 -9.04 16.02 8.46
N ALA A 51 -9.61 14.83 8.25
CA ALA A 51 -10.84 14.38 8.90
C ALA A 51 -10.63 13.93 10.36
N GLY A 52 -9.40 13.84 10.85
CA GLY A 52 -9.09 13.41 12.21
C GLY A 52 -9.50 11.97 12.51
N LEU A 53 -9.54 11.11 11.48
CA LEU A 53 -9.91 9.70 11.63
C LEU A 53 -8.81 8.95 12.37
N THR A 54 -9.18 8.12 13.34
CA THR A 54 -8.28 7.21 14.05
C THR A 54 -8.41 5.81 13.46
N PRO A 55 -7.31 5.07 13.22
CA PRO A 55 -7.39 3.73 12.69
C PRO A 55 -7.99 2.82 13.77
N GLN A 56 -9.08 2.13 13.44
CA GLN A 56 -9.64 1.11 14.33
C GLN A 56 -8.82 -0.17 14.15
N SER A 57 -8.19 -0.64 15.23
CA SER A 57 -7.23 -1.76 15.23
C SER A 57 -7.83 -3.13 14.86
N GLU A 58 -9.12 -3.22 14.57
CA GLU A 58 -9.85 -4.48 14.36
C GLU A 58 -9.63 -5.13 12.98
N GLN A 59 -8.71 -4.63 12.14
CA GLN A 59 -8.49 -5.14 10.78
C GLN A 59 -7.08 -5.66 10.50
N ILE A 60 -6.22 -5.74 11.53
CA ILE A 60 -4.90 -6.36 11.45
C ILE A 60 -4.99 -7.76 12.06
N GLU A 61 -5.90 -8.60 11.56
CA GLU A 61 -5.68 -10.04 11.62
C GLU A 61 -4.82 -10.36 10.39
N GLU A 62 -3.50 -10.28 10.59
CA GLU A 62 -2.56 -10.94 9.71
C GLU A 62 -2.90 -12.42 9.77
N GLU A 63 -3.43 -12.96 8.67
CA GLU A 63 -3.32 -14.40 8.42
C GLU A 63 -1.82 -14.71 8.39
N GLU A 64 -1.28 -15.09 9.56
CA GLU A 64 -0.11 -15.96 9.64
C GLU A 64 -0.48 -17.26 8.90
N ASP A 65 -0.36 -17.27 7.58
CA ASP A 65 -0.17 -18.53 6.86
C ASP A 65 1.27 -18.95 7.12
N GLY A 66 1.41 -19.75 8.18
CA GLY A 66 2.67 -20.19 8.72
C GLY A 66 3.52 -20.90 7.66
N THR A 67 4.77 -20.48 7.57
CA THR A 67 5.85 -21.37 7.15
C THR A 67 5.93 -22.56 8.12
N GLY A 68 5.20 -23.64 7.80
CA GLY A 68 5.38 -24.98 8.32
C GLY A 68 5.99 -25.84 7.21
N GLY A 69 7.31 -26.05 7.27
CA GLY A 69 8.01 -26.85 6.28
C GLY A 69 7.70 -28.32 6.39
N GLU A 70 7.65 -28.98 5.24
CA GLU A 70 7.86 -30.43 5.12
C GLU A 70 8.75 -30.65 3.89
N ASP A 71 10.02 -30.94 4.17
CA ASP A 71 10.92 -31.66 3.27
C ASP A 71 10.26 -33.01 2.92
N GLU A 72 9.76 -33.16 1.69
CA GLU A 72 9.42 -34.48 1.14
C GLU A 72 10.25 -34.76 -0.12
N ASP A 73 11.31 -35.53 0.12
CA ASP A 73 11.88 -36.58 -0.72
C ASP A 73 11.93 -36.37 -2.25
N ARG A 74 13.09 -35.89 -2.74
CA ARG A 74 13.55 -36.25 -4.08
C ARG A 74 14.20 -37.65 -4.03
N PRO A 75 13.64 -38.68 -4.68
CA PRO A 75 14.38 -39.91 -4.85
C PRO A 75 15.41 -39.73 -5.97
N ASP A 76 16.69 -39.79 -5.59
CA ASP A 76 17.79 -40.12 -6.49
C ASP A 76 17.47 -41.44 -7.21
N ARG A 77 17.38 -41.41 -8.54
CA ARG A 77 17.54 -42.61 -9.37
C ARG A 77 18.71 -42.40 -10.34
N ARG A 78 19.69 -43.28 -10.14
CA ARG A 78 20.87 -43.59 -10.95
C ARG A 78 20.62 -43.62 -12.45
#